data_AF-A0A8S3FQ56-F1
#
_entry.id   AF-A0A8S3FQ56-F1
#
_cell.length_a   1.000
_cell.length_b   1.000
_cell.length_c   1.000
_cell.angle_alpha   90.00
_cell.angle_beta   90.00
_cell.angle_gamma   90.00
#
_symmetry.space_group_name_H-M   'P 1'
#
loop_
_entity.id
_entity.type
_entity.pdbx_description
1 polymer ?
#
loop_
_entity_poly.entity_id
_entity_poly.type
_entity_poly.pdbx_seq_one_letter_code
_entity_poly.pdbx_strand_id
1 'polypeptide(L)'
;MSCQWRAYFTYMSIVAVVYSYLMQAISRYFFVVLSIKYRRVTSLKTHIILIATQWIIVIFVPTPTIFSNSVYYIPSELCWVRMKFKLHVAYTFLFYYFLPTIGIITLYIYLFRRAKHSTNSTFARTLETSRQQSRDNSLFRNIMILFSIYIFGGFPTLLYLVLGNNILYYMGLVFVALAVAVEKAATLIVDRELRNIMKHISRSLKTRVTPVKVDSVS
;
A
#
# COMPACT_ATOMS: atom_id res chain seq x y z
N MET A 1 0.49 -24.83 -14.90
CA MET A 1 0.59 -24.54 -13.45
C MET A 1 1.41 -23.28 -13.12
N SER A 2 2.52 -22.97 -13.81
CA SER A 2 3.32 -21.74 -13.52
C SER A 2 2.53 -20.42 -13.60
N CYS A 3 1.62 -20.28 -14.57
CA CYS A 3 0.82 -19.05 -14.75
C CYS A 3 -0.11 -18.71 -13.57
N GLN A 4 -0.76 -19.73 -12.99
CA GLN A 4 -1.71 -19.53 -11.88
C GLN A 4 -0.99 -19.05 -10.63
N TRP A 5 0.17 -19.64 -10.33
CA TRP A 5 1.03 -19.20 -9.24
C TRP A 5 1.56 -17.78 -9.45
N ARG A 6 2.00 -17.45 -10.68
CA ARG A 6 2.42 -16.08 -11.01
C ARG A 6 1.28 -15.08 -10.76
N ALA A 7 0.09 -15.36 -11.27
CA ALA A 7 -1.09 -14.51 -11.05
C ALA A 7 -1.42 -14.38 -9.55
N TYR A 8 -1.41 -15.49 -8.81
CA TYR A 8 -1.64 -15.50 -7.37
C TYR A 8 -0.65 -14.59 -6.61
N PHE A 9 0.66 -14.71 -6.87
CA PHE A 9 1.65 -13.85 -6.22
C PHE A 9 1.52 -12.37 -6.59
N THR A 10 1.14 -12.08 -7.84
CA THR A 10 0.83 -10.70 -8.25
C THR A 10 -0.35 -10.15 -7.47
N TYR A 11 -1.46 -10.89 -7.39
CA TYR A 11 -2.65 -10.50 -6.63
C TYR A 11 -2.36 -10.38 -5.13
N MET A 12 -1.64 -11.33 -4.55
CA MET A 12 -1.17 -11.28 -3.16
C MET A 12 -0.37 -10.01 -2.89
N SER A 13 0.54 -9.62 -3.80
CA SER A 13 1.35 -8.41 -3.64
C SER A 13 0.49 -7.15 -3.65
N ILE A 14 -0.52 -7.07 -4.52
CA ILE A 14 -1.45 -5.94 -4.57
C ILE A 14 -2.26 -5.85 -3.27
N VAL A 15 -2.84 -6.97 -2.81
CA VAL A 15 -3.62 -7.01 -1.57
C VAL A 15 -2.74 -6.64 -0.38
N ALA A 16 -1.50 -7.14 -0.33
CA ALA A 16 -0.56 -6.82 0.74
C ALA A 16 -0.32 -5.33 0.88
N VAL A 17 -0.13 -4.63 -0.23
CA VAL A 17 0.11 -3.18 -0.25
C VAL A 17 -1.11 -2.41 0.23
N VAL A 18 -2.28 -2.69 -0.36
CA VAL A 18 -3.51 -1.94 -0.07
C VAL A 18 -3.97 -2.16 1.36
N TYR A 19 -3.94 -3.41 1.84
CA TYR A 19 -4.29 -3.72 3.23
C TYR A 19 -3.24 -3.23 4.22
N SER A 20 -1.97 -3.07 3.83
CA SER A 20 -0.98 -2.37 4.67
C SER A 20 -1.43 -0.94 4.94
N TYR A 21 -1.91 -0.21 3.93
CA TYR A 21 -2.41 1.16 4.12
C TYR A 21 -3.64 1.19 5.03
N LEU A 22 -4.56 0.23 4.87
CA LEU A 22 -5.72 0.10 5.75
C LEU A 22 -5.30 -0.18 7.21
N MET A 23 -4.39 -1.13 7.44
CA MET A 23 -3.91 -1.45 8.78
C MET A 23 -3.14 -0.29 9.41
N GLN A 24 -2.38 0.48 8.63
CA GLN A 24 -1.74 1.71 9.09
C GLN A 24 -2.78 2.76 9.50
N ALA A 25 -3.89 2.90 8.75
CA ALA A 25 -4.98 3.80 9.11
C ALA A 25 -5.69 3.35 10.41
N ILE A 26 -5.99 2.05 10.55
CA ILE A 26 -6.59 1.47 11.77
C ILE A 26 -5.67 1.66 12.98
N SER A 27 -4.38 1.38 12.81
CA SER A 27 -3.35 1.58 13.82
C SER A 27 -3.34 3.02 14.35
N ARG A 28 -3.41 4.00 13.44
CA ARG A 28 -3.53 5.42 13.82
C ARG A 28 -4.85 5.75 14.49
N TYR A 29 -5.95 5.17 14.03
CA TYR A 29 -7.25 5.31 14.68
C TYR A 29 -7.18 4.82 16.13
N PHE A 30 -6.58 3.67 16.40
CA PHE A 30 -6.37 3.19 17.77
C PHE A 30 -5.52 4.15 18.60
N PHE A 31 -4.44 4.69 18.03
CA PHE A 31 -3.59 5.63 18.73
C PHE A 31 -4.27 6.98 19.02
N VAL A 32 -5.03 7.55 18.09
CA VAL A 32 -5.65 8.88 18.27
C VAL A 32 -6.94 8.81 19.10
N VAL A 33 -7.71 7.74 18.93
CA VAL A 33 -9.07 7.64 19.53
C VAL A 33 -9.07 6.86 20.83
N LEU A 34 -8.37 5.72 20.86
CA LEU A 34 -8.44 4.78 21.98
C LEU A 34 -7.30 4.97 22.99
N SER A 35 -6.21 5.65 22.66
CA SER A 35 -5.10 5.89 23.61
C SER A 35 -5.56 6.58 24.90
N ILE A 36 -6.52 7.48 24.80
CA ILE A 36 -7.07 8.23 25.93
C ILE A 36 -7.89 7.33 26.87
N LYS A 37 -8.58 6.32 26.33
CA LYS A 37 -9.51 5.45 27.10
C LYS A 37 -8.91 4.09 27.47
N TYR A 38 -8.01 3.54 26.65
CA TYR A 38 -7.45 2.20 26.81
C TYR A 38 -5.95 2.17 26.49
N ARG A 39 -5.12 2.55 27.47
CA ARG A 39 -3.64 2.54 27.36
C ARG A 39 -3.04 1.17 26.99
N ARG A 40 -3.75 0.06 27.21
CA ARG A 40 -3.32 -1.29 26.79
C ARG A 40 -3.48 -1.55 25.29
N VAL A 41 -4.39 -0.83 24.61
CA VAL A 41 -4.67 -1.05 23.17
C VAL A 41 -3.56 -0.45 22.29
N THR A 42 -2.77 0.49 22.81
CA THR A 42 -1.62 1.08 22.11
C THR A 42 -0.30 0.31 22.31
N SER A 43 -0.35 -0.94 22.78
CA SER A 43 0.84 -1.76 22.97
C SER A 43 1.34 -2.35 21.64
N LEU A 44 2.65 -2.61 21.54
CA LEU A 44 3.29 -3.34 20.43
C LEU A 44 2.58 -4.67 20.11
N LYS A 45 1.97 -5.31 21.12
CA LYS A 45 1.18 -6.54 20.93
C LYS A 45 0.01 -6.34 19.95
N THR A 46 -0.67 -5.20 20.00
CA THR A 46 -1.78 -4.88 19.08
C THR A 46 -1.30 -4.71 17.65
N HIS A 47 -0.15 -4.07 17.44
CA HIS A 47 0.44 -3.92 16.10
C HIS A 47 0.85 -5.28 15.52
N ILE A 48 1.40 -6.19 16.34
CA ILE A 48 1.72 -7.56 15.91
C ILE A 48 0.45 -8.31 15.50
N ILE A 49 -0.64 -8.20 16.29
CA ILE A 49 -1.92 -8.81 15.96
C ILE A 49 -2.46 -8.25 14.64
N LEU A 50 -2.43 -6.92 14.44
CA LEU A 50 -2.85 -6.29 13.19
C LEU A 50 -2.07 -6.81 11.98
N ILE A 51 -0.74 -6.93 12.10
CA ILE A 51 0.12 -7.47 11.04
C ILE A 51 -0.24 -8.94 10.77
N ALA A 52 -0.45 -9.75 11.81
CA ALA A 52 -0.85 -11.15 11.66
C ALA A 52 -2.20 -11.26 10.94
N THR A 53 -3.20 -10.46 11.34
CA THR A 53 -4.52 -10.40 10.68
C THR A 53 -4.39 -9.95 9.22
N GLN A 54 -3.51 -9.00 8.93
CA GLN A 54 -3.24 -8.55 7.57
C GLN A 54 -2.75 -9.71 6.69
N TRP A 55 -1.76 -10.47 7.14
CA TRP A 55 -1.22 -11.58 6.37
C TRP A 55 -2.24 -12.68 6.11
N ILE A 56 -3.11 -12.96 7.09
CA ILE A 56 -4.24 -13.87 6.89
C ILE A 56 -5.10 -13.36 5.71
N ILE A 57 -5.51 -12.09 5.73
CA ILE A 57 -6.32 -11.52 4.65
C ILE A 57 -5.59 -11.60 3.29
N VAL A 58 -4.29 -11.29 3.27
CA VAL A 58 -3.44 -11.31 2.07
C VAL A 58 -3.33 -12.70 1.46
N ILE A 59 -3.33 -13.75 2.27
CA ILE A 59 -3.27 -15.14 1.80
C ILE A 59 -4.64 -15.60 1.31
N PHE A 60 -5.71 -15.29 2.03
CA PHE A 60 -7.06 -15.81 1.76
C PHE A 60 -7.79 -15.10 0.63
N VAL A 61 -7.65 -13.78 0.48
CA VAL A 61 -8.36 -12.99 -0.55
C VAL A 61 -7.96 -13.37 -1.99
N PRO A 62 -6.70 -13.73 -2.30
CA PRO A 62 -6.29 -14.23 -3.62
C PRO A 62 -6.50 -15.72 -3.88
N THR A 63 -6.88 -16.48 -2.86
CA THR A 63 -7.13 -17.93 -2.99
C THR A 63 -8.11 -18.29 -4.12
N PRO A 64 -9.23 -17.56 -4.34
CA PRO A 64 -10.13 -17.86 -5.44
C PRO A 64 -9.46 -17.87 -6.83
N THR A 65 -8.36 -17.13 -7.02
CA THR A 65 -7.63 -17.10 -8.30
C THR A 65 -6.92 -18.42 -8.62
N ILE A 66 -6.49 -19.18 -7.61
CA ILE A 66 -5.90 -20.51 -7.81
C ILE A 66 -7.00 -21.52 -8.17
N PHE A 67 -8.13 -21.47 -7.46
CA PHE A 67 -9.22 -22.45 -7.63
C PHE A 67 -10.09 -22.21 -8.87
N SER A 68 -10.24 -20.97 -9.31
CA SER A 68 -11.22 -20.63 -10.36
C SER A 68 -10.83 -21.06 -11.78
N ASN A 69 -9.67 -21.70 -12.01
CA ASN A 69 -9.13 -22.04 -13.35
C ASN A 69 -9.26 -20.90 -14.38
N SER A 70 -9.31 -19.65 -13.91
CA SER A 70 -9.57 -18.47 -14.72
C SER A 70 -8.33 -18.02 -15.49
N VAL A 71 -7.15 -18.53 -15.12
CA VAL A 71 -5.86 -18.24 -15.75
C VAL A 71 -5.34 -19.51 -16.42
N TYR A 72 -5.23 -19.48 -17.75
CA TYR A 72 -4.68 -20.59 -18.53
C TYR A 72 -3.59 -20.09 -19.48
N TYR A 73 -2.64 -20.98 -19.77
CA TYR A 73 -1.60 -20.72 -20.75
C TYR A 73 -2.19 -20.88 -22.15
N ILE A 74 -2.04 -19.85 -22.99
CA ILE A 74 -2.36 -19.91 -24.41
C ILE A 74 -1.01 -20.07 -25.14
N PRO A 75 -0.79 -21.16 -25.90
CA PRO A 75 0.48 -21.41 -26.57
C PRO A 75 0.63 -20.49 -27.80
N SER A 76 0.94 -19.22 -27.52
CA SER A 76 1.29 -18.12 -28.45
C SER A 76 1.25 -16.75 -27.72
N GLU A 77 0.68 -16.70 -26.51
CA GLU A 77 0.40 -15.50 -25.74
C GLU A 77 0.95 -15.63 -24.30
N LEU A 78 1.13 -14.51 -23.59
CA LEU A 78 1.48 -14.51 -22.17
C LEU A 78 0.38 -15.18 -21.31
N CYS A 79 0.66 -15.44 -20.03
CA CYS A 79 -0.36 -15.96 -19.09
C CYS A 79 -1.52 -14.96 -18.94
N TRP A 80 -2.69 -15.25 -19.49
CA TRP A 80 -3.85 -14.35 -19.46
C TRP A 80 -5.00 -14.87 -18.59
N VAL A 81 -5.73 -13.93 -17.96
CA VAL A 81 -6.98 -14.23 -17.26
C VAL A 81 -8.13 -14.20 -18.26
N ARG A 82 -8.96 -15.26 -18.28
CA ARG A 82 -10.12 -15.36 -19.18
C ARG A 82 -11.15 -14.29 -18.84
N MET A 83 -11.37 -13.35 -19.76
CA MET A 83 -12.36 -12.26 -19.69
C MET A 83 -13.82 -12.72 -19.49
N LYS A 84 -14.12 -14.03 -19.66
CA LYS A 84 -15.48 -14.57 -19.53
C LYS A 84 -16.00 -14.62 -18.09
N PHE A 85 -15.14 -14.54 -17.07
CA PHE A 85 -15.56 -14.60 -15.66
C PHE A 85 -15.77 -13.20 -15.07
N LYS A 86 -16.86 -12.54 -15.46
CA LYS A 86 -17.26 -11.23 -14.88
C LYS A 86 -17.34 -11.28 -13.34
N LEU A 87 -17.71 -12.42 -12.75
CA LEU A 87 -17.72 -12.63 -11.30
C LEU A 87 -16.33 -12.52 -10.66
N HIS A 88 -15.28 -13.04 -11.32
CA HIS A 88 -13.91 -12.92 -10.81
C HIS A 88 -13.42 -11.47 -10.88
N VAL A 89 -13.75 -10.76 -11.96
CA VAL A 89 -13.42 -9.32 -12.09
C VAL A 89 -14.19 -8.49 -11.05
N ALA A 90 -15.47 -8.77 -10.82
CA ALA A 90 -16.27 -8.10 -9.80
C ALA A 90 -15.76 -8.38 -8.38
N TYR A 91 -15.43 -9.64 -8.07
CA TYR A 91 -14.85 -10.04 -6.79
C TYR A 91 -13.51 -9.33 -6.53
N THR A 92 -12.60 -9.38 -7.51
CA THR A 92 -11.31 -8.71 -7.39
C THR A 92 -11.49 -7.22 -7.22
N PHE A 93 -12.34 -6.57 -8.01
CA PHE A 93 -12.62 -5.15 -7.84
C PHE A 93 -13.19 -4.81 -6.45
N LEU A 94 -14.15 -5.59 -5.94
CA LEU A 94 -14.78 -5.33 -4.66
C LEU A 94 -13.80 -5.47 -3.48
N PHE A 95 -13.09 -6.60 -3.40
CA PHE A 95 -12.24 -6.92 -2.24
C PHE A 95 -10.86 -6.29 -2.32
N TYR A 96 -10.31 -6.07 -3.52
CA TYR A 96 -8.94 -5.57 -3.68
C TYR A 96 -8.93 -4.06 -3.71
N TYR A 97 -9.98 -3.45 -4.25
CA TYR A 97 -10.02 -2.02 -4.52
C TYR A 97 -11.09 -1.32 -3.68
N PHE A 98 -12.37 -1.68 -3.83
CA PHE A 98 -13.47 -0.91 -3.24
C PHE A 98 -13.50 -0.93 -1.71
N LEU A 99 -13.50 -2.13 -1.12
CA LEU A 99 -13.59 -2.33 0.34
C LEU A 99 -12.44 -1.66 1.10
N PRO A 100 -11.16 -1.90 0.77
CA PRO A 100 -10.07 -1.22 1.46
C PRO A 100 -10.06 0.28 1.18
N THR A 101 -10.47 0.72 -0.02
CA THR A 101 -10.52 2.15 -0.36
C THR A 101 -11.50 2.91 0.52
N ILE A 102 -12.72 2.38 0.67
CA ILE A 102 -13.73 2.98 1.55
C ILE A 102 -13.27 2.94 3.00
N GLY A 103 -12.70 1.83 3.46
CA GLY A 103 -12.18 1.71 4.82
C GLY A 103 -11.12 2.78 5.13
N ILE A 104 -10.18 2.99 4.20
CA ILE A 104 -9.14 4.01 4.31
C ILE A 104 -9.75 5.42 4.33
N ILE A 105 -10.62 5.75 3.38
CA ILE A 105 -11.24 7.08 3.28
C ILE A 105 -12.07 7.41 4.52
N THR A 106 -12.91 6.49 4.98
CA THR A 106 -13.79 6.68 6.14
C THR A 106 -12.98 6.90 7.42
N LEU A 107 -11.96 6.07 7.68
CA LEU A 107 -11.07 6.23 8.82
C LEU A 107 -10.35 7.58 8.79
N TYR A 108 -9.90 8.02 7.62
CA TYR A 108 -9.20 9.29 7.49
C TYR A 108 -10.10 10.51 7.61
N ILE A 109 -11.32 10.47 7.06
CA ILE A 109 -12.33 11.52 7.30
C ILE A 109 -12.62 11.64 8.79
N TYR A 110 -12.78 10.51 9.49
CA TYR A 110 -13.01 10.50 10.92
C TYR A 110 -11.83 11.10 11.70
N LEU A 111 -10.60 10.68 11.39
CA LEU A 111 -9.38 11.21 12.01
C LEU A 111 -9.24 12.72 11.78
N PHE A 112 -9.50 13.19 10.56
CA PHE A 112 -9.43 14.61 10.21
C PHE A 112 -10.47 15.44 10.97
N ARG A 113 -11.72 14.98 11.02
CA ARG A 113 -12.79 15.65 11.80
C ARG A 113 -12.43 15.74 13.28
N ARG A 114 -11.90 14.66 13.85
CA ARG A 114 -11.52 14.62 15.27
C ARG A 114 -10.30 15.50 15.57
N ALA A 115 -9.30 15.53 14.68
CA ALA A 115 -8.17 16.44 14.79
C ALA A 115 -8.63 17.91 14.76
N LYS A 116 -9.53 18.27 13.84
CA LYS A 116 -10.09 19.62 13.74
C LYS A 116 -10.91 19.99 14.98
N HIS A 117 -11.74 19.08 15.49
CA HIS A 117 -12.49 19.30 16.73
C HIS A 117 -11.58 19.49 17.95
N SER A 118 -10.53 18.67 18.09
CA SER A 118 -9.57 18.78 19.19
C SER A 118 -8.74 20.07 19.14
N THR A 119 -8.48 20.59 17.94
CA THR A 119 -7.75 21.85 17.73
C THR A 119 -8.57 23.05 18.19
N ASN A 120 -9.89 22.99 18.03
CA ASN A 120 -10.81 24.04 18.51
C ASN A 120 -11.10 23.94 20.03
N SER A 121 -10.98 22.77 20.66
CA SER A 121 -11.35 22.59 22.07
C SER A 121 -10.17 22.69 23.06
N THR A 122 -8.92 22.50 22.63
CA THR A 122 -7.83 22.29 23.59
C THR A 122 -6.46 22.78 23.09
N PHE A 123 -6.24 24.09 23.15
CA PHE A 123 -4.91 24.73 23.08
C PHE A 123 -3.99 24.38 24.28
N ALA A 124 -4.45 23.55 25.24
CA ALA A 124 -3.90 23.49 26.60
C ALA A 124 -3.19 22.18 27.02
N ARG A 125 -2.99 21.16 26.17
CA ARG A 125 -2.24 19.95 26.56
C ARG A 125 -1.22 19.49 25.51
N THR A 126 0.01 19.92 25.76
CA THR A 126 1.25 19.14 25.60
C THR A 126 2.05 19.34 24.30
N LEU A 127 3.13 20.13 24.43
CA LEU A 127 4.18 20.38 23.42
C LEU A 127 4.81 19.09 22.85
N GLU A 128 4.82 17.99 23.61
CA GLU A 128 5.30 16.67 23.15
C GLU A 128 4.36 16.01 22.13
N THR A 129 3.05 16.26 22.23
CA THR A 129 2.06 15.74 21.29
C THR A 129 2.15 16.45 19.94
N SER A 130 2.61 17.70 19.90
CA SER A 130 2.79 18.48 18.66
C SER A 130 3.86 17.89 17.73
N ARG A 131 4.97 17.39 18.29
CA ARG A 131 6.03 16.75 17.50
C ARG A 131 5.61 15.38 16.96
N GLN A 132 4.89 14.59 17.76
CA GLN A 132 4.30 13.34 17.32
C GLN A 132 3.21 13.58 16.25
N GLN A 133 2.34 14.57 16.47
CA GLN A 133 1.26 14.94 15.57
C GLN A 133 1.76 15.49 14.22
N SER A 134 2.85 16.27 14.21
CA SER A 134 3.46 16.73 12.95
C SER A 134 4.14 15.59 12.17
N ARG A 135 4.78 14.63 12.87
CA ARG A 135 5.28 13.38 12.25
C ARG A 135 4.12 12.56 11.67
N ASP A 136 3.07 12.34 12.44
CA ASP A 136 1.89 11.58 12.03
C ASP A 136 1.17 12.24 10.84
N ASN A 137 1.09 13.58 10.82
CA ASN A 137 0.52 14.33 9.71
C ASN A 137 1.38 14.24 8.43
N SER A 138 2.71 14.22 8.58
CA SER A 138 3.60 13.99 7.43
C SER A 138 3.43 12.58 6.86
N LEU A 139 3.38 11.56 7.72
CA LEU A 139 3.12 10.19 7.30
C LEU A 139 1.70 10.03 6.75
N PHE A 140 0.73 10.83 7.22
CA PHE A 140 -0.64 10.83 6.71
C PHE A 140 -0.68 11.33 5.27
N ARG A 141 -0.09 12.49 5.02
CA ARG A 141 0.04 13.06 3.68
C ARG A 141 0.74 12.10 2.73
N ASN A 142 1.80 11.45 3.21
CA ASN A 142 2.55 10.46 2.47
C ASN A 142 1.68 9.26 2.04
N ILE A 143 0.93 8.65 2.97
CA ILE A 143 0.01 7.55 2.64
C ILE A 143 -1.09 8.03 1.70
N MET A 144 -1.62 9.24 1.88
CA MET A 144 -2.65 9.78 0.98
C MET A 144 -2.16 9.97 -0.44
N ILE A 145 -0.94 10.46 -0.63
CA ILE A 145 -0.33 10.58 -1.97
C ILE A 145 -0.19 9.19 -2.61
N LEU A 146 0.34 8.21 -1.89
CA LEU A 146 0.51 6.84 -2.39
C LEU A 146 -0.83 6.19 -2.73
N PHE A 147 -1.82 6.40 -1.88
CA PHE A 147 -3.17 5.89 -2.06
C PHE A 147 -3.90 6.56 -3.23
N SER A 148 -3.70 7.86 -3.46
CA SER A 148 -4.24 8.54 -4.65
C SER A 148 -3.65 7.97 -5.94
N ILE A 149 -2.34 7.71 -5.98
CA ILE A 149 -1.69 7.06 -7.14
C ILE A 149 -2.32 5.70 -7.42
N TYR A 150 -2.57 4.90 -6.37
CA TYR A 150 -3.25 3.62 -6.48
C TYR A 150 -4.67 3.75 -7.05
N ILE A 151 -5.45 4.73 -6.57
CA ILE A 151 -6.81 4.98 -7.09
C ILE A 151 -6.78 5.33 -8.58
N PHE A 152 -5.91 6.25 -8.98
CA PHE A 152 -5.80 6.64 -10.40
C PHE A 152 -5.36 5.47 -11.28
N GLY A 153 -4.48 4.59 -10.78
CA GLY A 153 -4.07 3.38 -11.48
C GLY A 153 -5.20 2.39 -11.73
N GLY A 154 -6.20 2.31 -10.84
CA GLY A 154 -7.36 1.43 -10.97
C GLY A 154 -8.48 1.94 -11.87
N PHE A 155 -8.41 3.21 -12.32
CA PHE A 155 -9.49 3.87 -13.06
C PHE A 155 -9.84 3.22 -14.42
N PRO A 156 -8.88 2.76 -15.25
CA PRO A 156 -9.25 2.12 -16.52
C PRO A 156 -9.93 0.76 -16.32
N THR A 157 -9.59 0.03 -15.25
CA THR A 157 -10.25 -1.23 -14.86
C THR A 157 -11.70 -0.99 -14.41
N LEU A 158 -11.95 0.13 -13.72
CA LEU A 158 -13.30 0.61 -13.41
C LEU A 158 -14.12 0.88 -14.67
N LEU A 159 -13.53 1.59 -15.63
CA LEU A 159 -14.18 1.87 -16.91
C LEU A 159 -14.49 0.59 -17.70
N TYR A 160 -13.60 -0.41 -17.65
CA TYR A 160 -13.86 -1.72 -18.25
C TYR A 160 -15.11 -2.40 -17.67
N LEU A 161 -15.30 -2.36 -16.34
CA LEU A 161 -16.47 -2.97 -15.69
C LEU A 161 -17.79 -2.32 -16.12
N VAL A 162 -17.79 -1.02 -16.41
CA VAL A 162 -18.98 -0.26 -16.83
C VAL A 162 -19.22 -0.39 -18.33
N LEU A 163 -18.18 -0.22 -19.15
CA LEU A 163 -18.29 -0.10 -20.61
C LEU A 163 -18.12 -1.45 -21.34
N GLY A 164 -17.54 -2.46 -20.68
CA GLY A 164 -17.33 -3.79 -21.25
C GLY A 164 -16.34 -3.88 -22.40
N ASN A 165 -15.56 -2.83 -22.68
CA ASN A 165 -14.64 -2.77 -23.82
C ASN A 165 -13.29 -3.45 -23.51
N ASN A 166 -12.93 -4.46 -24.30
CA ASN A 166 -11.69 -5.23 -24.14
C ASN A 166 -10.42 -4.38 -24.17
N ILE A 167 -10.39 -3.25 -24.90
CA ILE A 167 -9.22 -2.35 -24.95
C ILE A 167 -8.97 -1.73 -23.56
N LEU A 168 -10.03 -1.38 -22.83
CA LEU A 168 -9.94 -0.80 -21.49
C LEU A 168 -9.39 -1.81 -20.47
N TYR A 169 -9.66 -3.10 -20.67
CA TYR A 169 -9.08 -4.16 -19.84
C TYR A 169 -7.56 -4.22 -20.00
N TYR A 170 -7.05 -4.23 -21.23
CA TYR A 170 -5.60 -4.24 -21.49
C TYR A 170 -4.91 -2.97 -20.98
N MET A 171 -5.53 -1.80 -21.22
CA MET A 171 -5.05 -0.55 -20.65
C MET A 171 -5.05 -0.58 -19.12
N GLY A 172 -6.10 -1.14 -18.49
CA GLY A 172 -6.17 -1.30 -17.04
C GLY A 172 -5.04 -2.13 -16.45
N LEU A 173 -4.67 -3.24 -17.09
CA LEU A 173 -3.53 -4.06 -16.64
C LEU A 173 -2.21 -3.29 -16.67
N VAL A 174 -1.95 -2.56 -17.77
CA VAL A 174 -0.74 -1.74 -17.92
C VAL A 174 -0.72 -0.60 -16.89
N PHE A 175 -1.85 0.09 -16.71
CA PHE A 175 -1.97 1.18 -15.75
C PHE A 175 -1.78 0.72 -14.31
N VAL A 176 -2.33 -0.42 -13.92
CA VAL A 176 -2.13 -0.99 -12.57
C VAL A 176 -0.66 -1.33 -12.36
N ALA A 177 0.01 -1.95 -13.34
CA ALA A 177 1.44 -2.27 -13.24
C ALA A 177 2.31 -1.01 -13.11
N LEU A 178 2.04 0.01 -13.94
CA LEU A 178 2.72 1.31 -13.86
C LEU A 178 2.44 2.00 -12.54
N ALA A 179 1.20 1.98 -12.05
CA ALA A 179 0.83 2.60 -10.78
C ALA A 179 1.57 1.96 -9.62
N VAL A 180 1.73 0.63 -9.59
CA VAL A 180 2.54 -0.05 -8.57
C VAL A 180 4.00 0.38 -8.65
N ALA A 181 4.58 0.45 -9.85
CA ALA A 181 5.97 0.90 -10.02
C ALA A 181 6.17 2.36 -9.55
N VAL A 182 5.26 3.25 -9.93
CA VAL A 182 5.24 4.66 -9.51
C VAL A 182 5.02 4.77 -8.01
N GLU A 183 4.14 3.96 -7.42
CA GLU A 183 3.90 3.92 -5.98
C GLU A 183 5.16 3.51 -5.21
N LYS A 184 5.92 2.51 -5.68
CA LYS A 184 7.19 2.11 -5.03
C LYS A 184 8.27 3.18 -5.18
N ALA A 185 8.41 3.79 -6.35
CA ALA A 185 9.30 4.93 -6.55
C ALA A 185 8.91 6.12 -5.65
N ALA A 186 7.61 6.43 -5.58
CA ALA A 186 7.08 7.48 -4.73
C ALA A 186 7.33 7.16 -3.25
N THR A 187 7.17 5.91 -2.81
CA THR A 187 7.42 5.51 -1.42
C THR A 187 8.87 5.77 -1.03
N LEU A 188 9.83 5.40 -1.90
CA LEU A 188 11.27 5.66 -1.67
C LEU A 188 11.60 7.15 -1.57
N ILE A 189 10.90 8.00 -2.32
CA ILE A 189 11.07 9.45 -2.26
C ILE A 189 10.40 9.98 -0.98
N VAL A 190 9.15 9.62 -0.76
CA VAL A 190 8.27 10.22 0.24
C VAL A 190 8.68 9.82 1.68
N ASP A 191 9.21 8.63 1.87
CA ASP A 191 9.69 8.14 3.16
C ASP A 191 11.06 8.74 3.53
N ARG A 192 11.08 9.52 4.62
CA ARG A 192 12.28 10.22 5.08
C ARG A 192 13.31 9.28 5.70
N GLU A 193 12.86 8.22 6.38
CA GLU A 193 13.76 7.27 7.04
C GLU A 193 14.46 6.40 6.00
N LEU A 194 13.71 5.86 5.05
CA LEU A 194 14.27 5.15 3.89
C LEU A 194 15.24 6.02 3.09
N ARG A 195 14.87 7.28 2.83
CA ARG A 195 15.76 8.23 2.15
C ARG A 195 17.06 8.47 2.92
N ASN A 196 17.00 8.58 4.25
CA ASN A 196 18.19 8.78 5.09
C ASN A 196 19.07 7.52 5.12
N ILE A 197 18.47 6.33 5.20
CA ILE A 197 19.19 5.05 5.11
C ILE A 197 19.86 4.92 3.73
N MET A 198 19.15 5.21 2.64
CA MET A 198 19.73 5.18 1.29
C MET A 198 20.87 6.18 1.13
N LYS A 199 20.75 7.40 1.68
CA LYS A 199 21.85 8.38 1.69
C LYS A 199 23.05 7.87 2.48
N HIS A 200 22.82 7.20 3.62
CA HIS A 200 23.89 6.62 4.42
C HIS A 200 24.59 5.47 3.69
N ILE A 201 23.84 4.56 3.08
CA ILE A 201 24.36 3.45 2.27
C ILE A 201 25.14 3.98 1.07
N SER A 202 24.58 4.95 0.34
CA SER A 202 25.24 5.59 -0.81
C SER A 202 26.54 6.29 -0.42
N ARG A 203 26.57 7.00 0.71
CA ARG A 203 27.80 7.61 1.25
C ARG A 203 28.83 6.56 1.66
N SER A 204 28.40 5.49 2.34
CA SER A 204 29.27 4.38 2.76
C SER A 204 29.91 3.64 1.57
N LEU A 205 29.12 3.39 0.52
CA LEU A 205 29.62 2.84 -0.75
C LEU A 205 30.59 3.79 -1.43
N LYS A 206 30.30 5.09 -1.46
CA LYS A 206 31.22 6.09 -2.04
C LYS A 206 32.55 6.19 -1.28
N THR A 207 32.56 5.99 0.03
CA THR A 207 33.79 5.97 0.85
C THR A 207 34.57 4.66 0.80
N ARG A 208 33.96 3.53 0.38
CA ARG A 208 34.65 2.23 0.24
C ARG A 208 35.42 2.08 -1.08
N VAL A 209 35.21 2.94 -2.07
CA VAL A 209 35.81 2.82 -3.42
C VAL A 209 37.12 3.63 -3.58
N THR A 210 37.81 3.97 -2.49
CA THR A 210 39.19 4.49 -2.56
C THR A 210 40.07 3.81 -1.53
N PRO A 211 41.02 2.99 -2.00
CA PRO A 211 42.40 3.45 -2.00
C PRO A 211 43.01 3.33 -3.39
N VAL A 212 43.32 4.47 -4.02
CA VAL A 212 44.32 4.49 -5.08
C VAL A 212 45.66 4.43 -4.37
N LYS A 213 46.29 3.25 -4.36
CA LYS A 213 47.74 3.17 -4.16
C LYS A 213 48.39 3.86 -5.36
N VAL A 214 49.01 5.01 -5.11
CA VAL A 214 50.05 5.53 -6.00
C VAL A 214 51.37 5.19 -5.32
N ASP A 215 52.06 4.19 -5.85
CA ASP A 215 53.42 3.88 -5.48
C ASP A 215 54.34 4.98 -6.03
N SER A 216 55.25 5.49 -5.19
CA SER A 216 56.46 6.15 -5.67
C SER A 216 57.57 5.96 -4.64
N VAL A 217 58.33 4.89 -4.78
CA VAL A 217 59.65 4.75 -4.15
C VAL A 217 60.64 4.30 -5.21
N SER A 218 61.58 5.22 -5.47
CA SER A 218 62.93 5.10 -6.03
C SER A 218 63.12 4.41 -7.39
#